data_AF-A0A2W7GN27-F1
#
_entry.id   AF-A0A2W7GN27-F1
#
_cell.length_a   1.000
_cell.length_b   1.000
_cell.length_c   1.000
_cell.angle_alpha   90.00
_cell.angle_beta   90.00
_cell.angle_gamma   90.00
#
_symmetry.space_group_name_H-M   'P 1'
#
loop_
_entity.id
_entity.type
_entity.pdbx_description
1 polymer ?
#
loop_
_entity_poly.entity_id
_entity_poly.type
_entity_poly.pdbx_seq_one_letter_code
_entity_poly.pdbx_strand_id
1 'polypeptide(L)'
;MQKTYQSKNPKNYWKRSWSLGNILYFLISLFLLGLVIFLSGYLKKGDDRKIIWSNAITVGCVILIAIAFFVILARSGFGRKVFSPLISIYHNNRISSAAKSKYKDSMNQFEKDRILNQERQKYNAELSKKNQKKLENESTNLASYLLITISSLILIIGVVTLRFA
;
A
#
# COMPACT_ATOMS: atom_id res chain seq x y z
N MET A 1 -20.34 3.46 16.04
CA MET A 1 -19.26 3.78 15.07
C MET A 1 -19.84 4.70 14.00
N GLN A 2 -19.62 6.01 14.10
CA GLN A 2 -19.98 6.93 13.02
C GLN A 2 -19.02 6.71 11.86
N LYS A 3 -19.54 6.21 10.73
CA LYS A 3 -18.84 6.29 9.45
C LYS A 3 -18.82 7.77 9.07
N THR A 4 -17.73 8.47 9.36
CA THR A 4 -17.48 9.78 8.77
C THR A 4 -17.36 9.58 7.27
N TYR A 5 -18.48 9.77 6.56
CA TYR A 5 -18.49 9.97 5.13
C TYR A 5 -17.69 11.24 4.86
N GLN A 6 -16.37 11.10 4.69
CA GLN A 6 -15.60 12.16 4.06
C GLN A 6 -16.24 12.40 2.71
N SER A 7 -16.88 13.57 2.56
CA SER A 7 -17.26 14.13 1.27
C SER A 7 -16.13 13.82 0.29
N LYS A 8 -16.41 12.98 -0.71
CA LYS A 8 -15.49 12.63 -1.78
C LYS A 8 -15.31 13.87 -2.66
N ASN A 9 -14.61 14.88 -2.15
CA ASN A 9 -14.30 16.06 -2.94
C ASN A 9 -13.16 15.67 -3.90
N PRO A 10 -13.42 15.54 -5.21
CA PRO A 10 -12.44 15.05 -6.17
C PRO A 10 -11.21 15.96 -6.26
N LYS A 11 -11.37 17.27 -5.99
CA LYS A 11 -10.25 18.23 -5.95
C LYS A 11 -9.27 17.91 -4.82
N ASN A 12 -9.78 17.59 -3.64
CA ASN A 12 -8.93 17.19 -2.50
C ASN A 12 -8.28 15.83 -2.71
N TYR A 13 -8.99 14.89 -3.36
CA TYR A 13 -8.43 13.60 -3.74
C TYR A 13 -7.26 13.79 -4.72
N TRP A 14 -7.42 14.61 -5.75
CA TRP A 14 -6.37 14.91 -6.72
C TRP A 14 -5.15 15.59 -6.06
N LYS A 15 -5.38 16.61 -5.22
CA LYS A 15 -4.29 17.30 -4.51
C LYS A 15 -3.48 16.38 -3.60
N ARG A 16 -4.15 15.49 -2.86
CA ARG A 16 -3.47 14.48 -2.00
C ARG A 16 -2.75 13.39 -2.78
N SER A 17 -3.12 13.19 -4.05
CA SER A 17 -2.53 12.16 -4.90
C SER A 17 -1.10 12.49 -5.31
N TRP A 18 -0.77 13.79 -5.43
CA TRP A 18 0.53 14.28 -5.85
C TRP A 18 1.46 14.60 -4.68
N SER A 19 1.57 13.67 -3.73
CA SER A 19 2.64 13.74 -2.73
C SER A 19 3.99 13.42 -3.39
N LEU A 20 5.08 13.98 -2.86
CA LEU A 20 6.43 13.75 -3.37
C LEU A 20 6.74 12.25 -3.52
N GLY A 21 6.32 11.43 -2.55
CA GLY A 21 6.49 9.98 -2.61
C GLY A 21 5.71 9.29 -3.73
N ASN A 22 4.47 9.73 -4.01
CA ASN A 22 3.69 9.21 -5.13
C ASN A 22 4.26 9.64 -6.49
N ILE A 23 4.79 10.86 -6.59
CA ILE A 23 5.47 11.37 -7.79
C ILE A 23 6.73 10.56 -8.07
N LEU A 24 7.60 10.38 -7.05
CA LEU A 24 8.81 9.58 -7.14
C LEU A 24 8.49 8.14 -7.53
N TYR A 25 7.53 7.51 -6.87
CA TYR A 25 7.07 6.16 -7.21
C TYR A 25 6.62 6.07 -8.68
N PHE A 26 5.83 7.04 -9.16
CA PHE A 26 5.34 7.07 -10.53
C PHE A 26 6.50 7.19 -11.55
N LEU A 27 7.41 8.14 -11.33
CA LEU A 27 8.54 8.38 -12.24
C LEU A 27 9.55 7.22 -12.24
N ILE A 28 9.89 6.69 -11.07
CA ILE A 28 10.78 5.53 -10.94
C ILE A 28 10.15 4.31 -11.63
N SER A 29 8.84 4.10 -11.48
CA SER A 29 8.14 3.00 -12.15
C SER A 29 8.17 3.14 -13.67
N LEU A 30 7.96 4.34 -14.21
CA LEU A 30 8.08 4.59 -15.65
C LEU A 30 9.51 4.41 -16.16
N PHE A 31 10.50 4.87 -15.41
CA PHE A 31 11.91 4.66 -15.75
C PHE A 31 12.26 3.16 -15.78
N LEU A 32 11.85 2.42 -14.76
CA LEU A 32 12.04 0.97 -14.69
C LEU A 32 11.32 0.25 -15.84
N LEU A 33 10.13 0.69 -16.25
CA LEU A 33 9.44 0.15 -17.43
C LEU A 33 10.30 0.28 -18.68
N GLY A 34 10.79 1.50 -18.95
CA GLY A 34 11.66 1.76 -20.09
C GLY A 34 12.92 0.91 -20.05
N LEU A 35 13.53 0.79 -18.87
CA LEU A 35 14.72 -0.04 -18.65
C LEU A 35 14.45 -1.53 -18.90
N VAL A 36 13.35 -2.07 -18.39
CA VAL A 36 12.98 -3.49 -18.61
C VAL A 36 12.71 -3.77 -20.09
N ILE A 37 11.99 -2.88 -20.77
CA ILE A 37 11.73 -3.00 -22.22
C ILE A 37 13.06 -2.94 -22.99
N PHE A 38 13.95 -2.01 -22.65
CA PHE A 38 15.25 -1.87 -23.32
C PHE A 38 16.14 -3.09 -23.07
N LEU A 39 16.29 -3.55 -21.83
CA LEU A 39 17.09 -4.74 -21.51
C LEU A 39 16.54 -5.99 -22.20
N SER A 40 15.23 -6.21 -22.16
CA SER A 40 14.61 -7.39 -22.79
C SER A 40 14.65 -7.34 -24.33
N GLY A 41 14.60 -6.14 -24.93
CA GLY A 41 14.78 -5.94 -26.36
C GLY A 41 16.25 -6.04 -26.82
N TYR A 42 17.20 -5.58 -26.00
CA TYR A 42 18.62 -5.56 -26.33
C TYR A 42 19.33 -6.91 -26.06
N LEU A 43 19.02 -7.60 -24.96
CA LEU A 43 19.70 -8.83 -24.53
C LEU A 43 19.43 -10.04 -25.43
N LYS A 44 18.35 -10.06 -26.20
CA LYS A 44 18.04 -11.19 -27.10
C LYS A 44 18.63 -11.05 -28.51
N LYS A 45 19.40 -10.01 -28.82
CA LYS A 45 19.93 -9.76 -30.17
C LYS A 45 20.90 -10.84 -30.68
N GLY A 46 21.25 -11.83 -29.86
CA GLY A 46 22.22 -12.88 -30.15
C GLY A 46 21.65 -14.26 -30.54
N ASP A 47 20.33 -14.46 -30.50
CA ASP A 47 19.70 -15.71 -30.97
C ASP A 47 18.92 -15.42 -32.26
N ASP A 48 19.08 -16.26 -33.29
CA ASP A 48 18.43 -16.20 -34.62
C ASP A 48 16.89 -16.22 -34.62
N ARG A 49 16.26 -16.12 -33.44
CA ARG A 49 14.82 -15.94 -33.29
C ARG A 49 14.52 -14.45 -33.19
N LYS A 50 14.07 -13.87 -34.31
CA LYS A 50 13.50 -12.52 -34.40
C LYS A 50 12.76 -12.17 -33.10
N ILE A 51 13.37 -11.31 -32.30
CA ILE A 51 12.71 -10.76 -31.12
C ILE A 51 11.55 -9.94 -31.64
N ILE A 52 10.35 -10.44 -31.41
CA ILE A 52 9.17 -9.61 -31.58
C ILE A 52 9.23 -8.66 -30.39
N TRP A 53 9.59 -7.40 -30.61
CA TRP A 53 9.58 -6.31 -29.61
C TRP A 53 8.29 -6.28 -28.78
N SER A 54 7.21 -6.84 -29.33
CA SER A 54 5.97 -7.24 -28.63
C SER A 54 6.23 -7.92 -27.28
N ASN A 55 7.03 -8.99 -27.24
CA ASN A 55 7.22 -9.78 -26.03
C ASN A 55 7.93 -9.00 -24.92
N ALA A 56 8.90 -8.15 -25.28
CA ALA A 56 9.60 -7.27 -24.35
C ALA A 56 8.64 -6.25 -23.71
N ILE A 57 7.79 -5.63 -24.54
CA ILE A 57 6.75 -4.70 -24.11
C ILE A 57 5.74 -5.42 -23.20
N THR A 58 5.29 -6.62 -23.58
CA THR A 58 4.33 -7.41 -22.79
C THR A 58 4.87 -7.73 -21.40
N VAL A 59 6.08 -8.26 -21.30
CA VAL A 59 6.69 -8.63 -20.02
C VAL A 59 6.86 -7.39 -19.12
N GLY A 60 7.36 -6.28 -19.67
CA GLY A 60 7.51 -5.03 -18.92
C GLY A 60 6.18 -4.50 -18.36
N CYS A 61 5.15 -4.44 -19.20
CA CYS A 61 3.82 -3.97 -18.78
C CYS A 61 3.17 -4.90 -17.74
N VAL A 62 3.28 -6.23 -17.88
CA VAL A 62 2.70 -7.18 -16.93
C VAL A 62 3.37 -7.05 -15.55
N ILE A 63 4.70 -6.95 -15.50
CA ILE A 63 5.43 -6.74 -14.24
C ILE A 63 4.98 -5.43 -13.57
N LEU A 64 4.84 -4.36 -14.35
CA LEU A 64 4.46 -3.06 -13.80
C LEU A 64 3.01 -3.04 -13.28
N ILE A 65 2.09 -3.69 -14.00
CA ILE A 65 0.72 -3.88 -13.55
C ILE A 65 0.70 -4.69 -12.24
N ALA A 66 1.48 -5.78 -12.14
CA ALA A 66 1.56 -6.59 -10.94
C ALA A 66 2.07 -5.79 -9.73
N ILE A 67 3.12 -4.98 -9.91
CA ILE A 67 3.63 -4.08 -8.86
C ILE A 67 2.56 -3.06 -8.45
N ALA A 68 1.87 -2.44 -9.42
CA ALA A 68 0.82 -1.46 -9.14
C ALA A 68 -0.36 -2.08 -8.36
N PHE A 69 -0.77 -3.31 -8.71
CA PHE A 69 -1.77 -4.06 -7.96
C PHE A 69 -1.31 -4.39 -6.53
N PHE A 70 -0.06 -4.82 -6.37
CA PHE A 70 0.50 -5.09 -5.04
C PHE A 70 0.48 -3.83 -4.16
N VAL A 71 0.84 -2.67 -4.71
CA VAL A 71 0.77 -1.39 -3.99
C VAL A 71 -0.66 -1.03 -3.60
N ILE A 72 -1.64 -1.26 -4.49
CA ILE A 72 -3.07 -1.04 -4.18
C ILE A 72 -3.52 -1.95 -3.03
N LEU A 73 -3.15 -3.23 -3.05
CA LEU A 73 -3.48 -4.20 -2.00
C LEU A 73 -2.80 -3.85 -0.66
N ALA A 74 -1.54 -3.43 -0.69
CA ALA A 74 -0.82 -2.99 0.50
C ALA A 74 -1.49 -1.75 1.13
N ARG A 75 -1.88 -0.77 0.30
CA ARG A 75 -2.54 0.47 0.74
C ARG A 75 -3.98 0.25 1.18
N SER A 76 -4.71 -0.69 0.59
CA SER A 76 -6.09 -1.03 1.01
C SER A 76 -6.17 -1.69 2.39
N GLY A 77 -5.02 -1.99 3.01
CA GLY A 77 -4.96 -2.57 4.34
C GLY A 77 -5.15 -4.08 4.34
N PHE A 78 -4.97 -4.76 3.19
CA PHE A 78 -5.02 -6.21 3.10
C PHE A 78 -4.11 -6.88 4.15
N GLY A 79 -2.86 -6.40 4.27
CA GLY A 79 -1.94 -6.88 5.30
C GLY A 79 -2.44 -6.66 6.73
N ARG A 80 -3.15 -5.57 7.02
CA ARG A 80 -3.70 -5.34 8.37
C ARG A 80 -4.78 -6.35 8.75
N LYS A 81 -5.57 -6.81 7.78
CA LYS A 81 -6.60 -7.84 8.01
C LYS A 81 -5.97 -9.21 8.25
N VAL A 82 -4.98 -9.57 7.43
CA VAL A 82 -4.27 -10.86 7.56
C VAL A 82 -3.51 -10.96 8.88
N PHE A 83 -2.83 -9.88 9.30
CA PHE A 83 -2.03 -9.86 10.52
C PHE A 83 -2.79 -9.35 11.77
N SER A 84 -4.09 -9.09 11.67
CA SER A 84 -4.92 -8.62 12.79
C SER A 84 -4.78 -9.43 14.09
N PRO A 85 -4.78 -10.79 14.08
CA PRO A 85 -4.67 -11.57 15.32
C PRO A 85 -3.29 -11.43 15.98
N LEU A 86 -2.22 -11.31 15.20
CA LEU A 86 -0.88 -11.11 15.75
C LEU A 86 -0.72 -9.71 16.35
N ILE A 87 -1.28 -8.70 15.68
CA ILE A 87 -1.28 -7.32 16.16
C ILE A 87 -2.09 -7.19 17.47
N SER A 88 -3.23 -7.88 17.59
CA SER A 88 -4.03 -7.84 18.82
C SER A 88 -3.33 -8.50 20.00
N ILE A 89 -2.64 -9.62 19.79
CA ILE A 89 -1.83 -10.29 20.81
C ILE A 89 -0.71 -9.36 21.29
N TYR A 90 0.03 -8.74 20.37
CA TYR A 90 1.09 -7.78 20.71
C TYR A 90 0.56 -6.61 21.55
N HIS A 91 -0.58 -6.03 21.15
CA HIS A 91 -1.22 -4.95 21.88
C HIS A 91 -1.69 -5.37 23.28
N ASN A 92 -2.29 -6.55 23.40
CA ASN A 92 -2.74 -7.07 24.70
C ASN A 92 -1.56 -7.33 25.65
N ASN A 93 -0.47 -7.89 25.16
CA ASN A 93 0.75 -8.11 25.94
C ASN A 93 1.35 -6.80 26.44
N ARG A 94 1.41 -5.78 25.57
CA ARG A 94 1.90 -4.45 25.94
C ARG A 94 1.02 -3.80 27.02
N ILE A 95 -0.30 -3.85 26.87
CA ILE A 95 -1.24 -3.30 27.86
C ILE A 95 -1.12 -4.06 29.19
N SER A 96 -1.08 -5.39 29.14
CA SER A 96 -0.94 -6.23 30.34
C SER A 96 0.38 -5.94 31.06
N SER A 97 1.49 -5.82 30.34
CA SER A 97 2.78 -5.48 30.92
C SER A 97 2.78 -4.10 31.58
N ALA A 98 2.16 -3.10 30.95
CA ALA A 98 2.06 -1.74 31.48
C ALA A 98 1.10 -1.63 32.68
N ALA A 99 0.08 -2.50 32.76
CA ALA A 99 -0.79 -2.59 33.92
C ALA A 99 -0.09 -3.31 35.08
N LYS A 100 0.60 -4.42 34.79
CA LYS A 100 1.34 -5.20 35.79
C LYS A 100 2.42 -4.41 36.51
N SER A 101 3.10 -3.48 35.83
CA SER A 101 4.09 -2.61 36.48
C SER A 101 3.50 -1.62 37.48
N LYS A 102 2.17 -1.45 37.51
CA LYS A 102 1.46 -0.55 38.45
C LYS A 102 0.76 -1.32 39.56
N TYR A 103 0.81 -2.64 39.54
CA TYR A 103 0.26 -3.46 40.60
C TYR A 103 1.14 -3.37 41.84
N LYS A 104 0.51 -3.29 43.01
CA LYS A 104 1.17 -3.47 44.31
C LYS A 104 0.74 -4.80 44.89
N ASP A 105 1.59 -5.41 45.70
CA ASP A 105 1.36 -6.75 46.27
C ASP A 105 0.10 -6.80 47.14
N SER A 106 -0.29 -5.69 47.77
CA SER A 106 -1.48 -5.57 48.62
C SER A 106 -2.80 -5.28 47.87
N MET A 107 -2.79 -5.21 46.54
CA MET A 107 -3.99 -4.81 45.78
C MET A 107 -4.99 -5.94 45.63
N ASN A 108 -6.27 -5.61 45.85
CA ASN A 108 -7.39 -6.51 45.56
C ASN A 108 -7.57 -6.67 44.04
N GLN A 109 -8.19 -7.77 43.61
CA GLN A 109 -8.46 -8.07 42.21
C GLN A 109 -9.21 -6.94 41.50
N PHE A 110 -10.17 -6.31 42.19
CA PHE A 110 -10.92 -5.16 41.66
C PHE A 110 -10.02 -3.96 41.34
N GLU A 111 -9.01 -3.69 42.17
CA GLU A 111 -8.07 -2.59 41.94
C GLU A 111 -7.15 -2.89 40.76
N LYS A 112 -6.71 -4.14 40.61
CA LYS A 112 -5.92 -4.61 39.47
C LYS A 112 -6.70 -4.50 38.16
N ASP A 113 -7.99 -4.84 38.17
CA ASP A 113 -8.89 -4.71 37.03
C ASP A 113 -9.18 -3.25 36.67
N ARG A 114 -9.32 -2.38 37.68
CA ARG A 114 -9.45 -0.93 37.48
C ARG A 114 -8.21 -0.36 36.79
N ILE A 115 -7.01 -0.72 37.25
CA ILE A 115 -5.73 -0.30 36.64
C ILE A 115 -5.62 -0.83 35.21
N LEU A 116 -5.97 -2.10 34.96
CA LEU A 116 -5.95 -2.69 33.63
C LEU A 116 -6.87 -1.93 32.66
N ASN A 117 -8.09 -1.61 33.09
CA ASN A 117 -9.04 -0.87 32.27
C ASN A 117 -8.59 0.57 32.01
N GLN A 118 -7.97 1.24 32.98
CA GLN A 118 -7.38 2.57 32.78
C GLN A 118 -6.27 2.54 31.73
N GLU A 119 -5.38 1.54 31.76
CA GLU A 119 -4.32 1.39 30.76
C GLU A 119 -4.87 1.02 29.38
N ARG A 120 -5.93 0.18 29.30
CA ARG A 120 -6.67 -0.07 28.05
C ARG A 120 -7.23 1.22 27.45
N GLN A 121 -7.87 2.06 28.26
CA GLN A 121 -8.46 3.32 27.80
C GLN A 121 -7.39 4.29 27.29
N LYS A 122 -6.28 4.45 28.02
CA LYS A 122 -5.14 5.28 27.60
C LYS A 122 -4.55 4.79 26.28
N TYR A 123 -4.28 3.49 26.18
CA TYR A 123 -3.73 2.89 24.97
C TYR A 123 -4.66 3.08 23.76
N ASN A 124 -5.97 2.86 23.93
CA ASN A 124 -6.95 3.05 22.87
C ASN A 124 -7.06 4.52 22.44
N ALA A 125 -6.95 5.46 23.37
CA ALA A 125 -6.94 6.89 23.07
C ALA A 125 -5.66 7.32 22.31
N GLU A 126 -4.49 6.75 22.64
CA GLU A 126 -3.27 6.98 21.87
C GLU A 126 -3.36 6.39 20.46
N LEU A 127 -3.90 5.18 20.34
CA LEU A 127 -4.06 4.50 19.06
C LEU A 127 -5.07 5.23 18.17
N SER A 128 -6.18 5.72 18.72
CA SER A 128 -7.17 6.48 17.96
C SER A 128 -6.60 7.80 17.44
N LYS A 129 -5.84 8.54 18.25
CA LYS A 129 -5.11 9.75 17.82
C LYS A 129 -4.12 9.46 16.70
N LYS A 130 -3.36 8.38 16.81
CA LYS A 130 -2.41 7.95 15.74
C LYS A 130 -3.15 7.59 14.46
N ASN A 131 -4.28 6.89 14.56
CA ASN A 131 -5.08 6.50 13.40
C ASN A 131 -5.73 7.71 12.72
N GLN A 132 -6.22 8.70 13.48
CA GLN A 132 -6.76 9.95 12.93
C GLN A 132 -5.71 10.72 12.13
N LYS A 133 -4.52 10.95 12.72
CA LYS A 133 -3.39 11.59 12.01
C LYS A 133 -2.97 10.84 10.75
N LYS A 134 -3.10 9.51 10.76
CA LYS A 134 -2.79 8.66 9.60
C LYS A 134 -3.82 8.83 8.48
N LEU A 135 -5.11 8.92 8.82
CA LEU A 135 -6.20 9.13 7.85
C LEU A 135 -6.12 10.50 7.17
N GLU A 136 -5.73 11.54 7.91
CA GLU A 136 -5.51 12.89 7.39
C GLU A 136 -4.39 12.92 6.34
N ASN A 137 -3.32 12.16 6.58
CA ASN A 137 -2.14 12.10 5.72
C ASN A 137 -2.12 10.92 4.74
N GLU A 138 -3.21 10.16 4.63
CA GLU A 138 -3.22 8.94 3.82
C GLU A 138 -3.04 9.28 2.33
N SER A 139 -2.04 8.68 1.70
CA SER A 139 -1.77 8.84 0.27
C SER A 139 -2.82 8.08 -0.55
N THR A 140 -3.24 8.63 -1.68
CA THR A 140 -4.23 7.98 -2.56
C THR A 140 -3.59 6.90 -3.46
N ASN A 141 -4.43 6.07 -4.09
CA ASN A 141 -4.01 5.05 -5.06
C ASN A 141 -3.95 5.56 -6.52
N LEU A 142 -4.10 6.88 -6.73
CA LEU A 142 -4.20 7.45 -8.08
C LEU A 142 -2.99 7.12 -8.96
N ALA A 143 -1.77 7.23 -8.43
CA ALA A 143 -0.56 6.93 -9.19
C ALA A 143 -0.52 5.48 -9.68
N SER A 144 -0.93 4.52 -8.84
CA SER A 144 -1.04 3.10 -9.22
C SER A 144 -2.11 2.88 -10.29
N TYR A 145 -3.26 3.55 -10.19
CA TYR A 145 -4.30 3.48 -11.23
C TYR A 145 -3.82 4.07 -12.55
N LEU A 146 -3.14 5.21 -12.54
CA LEU A 146 -2.57 5.82 -13.75
C LEU A 146 -1.54 4.90 -14.40
N LEU A 147 -0.65 4.28 -13.62
CA LEU A 147 0.32 3.32 -14.11
C LEU A 147 -0.34 2.10 -14.76
N ILE A 148 -1.41 1.56 -14.16
CA ILE A 148 -2.19 0.47 -14.76
C ILE A 148 -2.81 0.94 -16.08
N THR A 149 -3.45 2.11 -16.12
CA THR A 149 -4.08 2.64 -17.34
C THR A 149 -3.05 2.84 -18.45
N ILE A 150 -1.90 3.45 -18.16
CA ILE A 150 -0.82 3.67 -19.13
C ILE A 150 -0.29 2.33 -19.63
N SER A 151 -0.01 1.38 -18.72
CA SER A 151 0.51 0.06 -19.10
C SER A 151 -0.47 -0.72 -19.96
N SER A 152 -1.76 -0.68 -19.62
CA SER A 152 -2.82 -1.30 -20.41
C SER A 152 -2.96 -0.67 -21.79
N LEU A 153 -2.86 0.66 -21.91
CA LEU A 153 -2.88 1.35 -23.21
C LEU A 153 -1.68 0.95 -24.07
N ILE A 154 -0.48 0.87 -23.49
CA ILE A 154 0.74 0.42 -24.19
C ILE A 154 0.58 -1.02 -24.68
N LEU A 155 0.01 -1.91 -23.87
CA LEU A 155 -0.29 -3.28 -24.26
C LEU A 155 -1.28 -3.34 -25.43
N ILE A 156 -2.38 -2.59 -25.35
CA ILE A 156 -3.40 -2.57 -26.41
C ILE A 156 -2.78 -2.06 -27.71
N ILE A 157 -2.09 -0.91 -27.66
CA ILE A 157 -1.45 -0.32 -28.84
C ILE A 157 -0.40 -1.27 -29.39
N GLY A 158 0.50 -1.80 -28.56
CA GLY A 158 1.56 -2.70 -28.99
C GLY A 158 1.05 -4.01 -29.60
N VAL A 159 -0.01 -4.60 -29.04
CA VAL A 159 -0.63 -5.82 -29.60
C VAL A 159 -1.37 -5.51 -30.90
N VAL A 160 -2.04 -4.35 -30.99
CA VAL A 160 -2.78 -3.94 -32.19
C VAL A 160 -1.82 -3.58 -33.32
N THR A 161 -0.83 -2.72 -33.10
CA THR A 161 0.14 -2.35 -34.13
C THR A 161 0.96 -3.54 -34.63
N LEU A 162 1.28 -4.52 -33.78
CA LEU A 162 2.00 -5.73 -34.18
C LEU A 162 1.11 -6.79 -34.83
N ARG A 163 -0.22 -6.70 -34.70
CA ARG A 163 -1.16 -7.53 -35.46
C ARG A 163 -1.42 -7.00 -36.88
N PHE A 164 -1.25 -5.70 -37.09
CA PHE A 164 -1.52 -5.04 -38.38
C PHE A 164 -0.25 -4.57 -39.12
N ALA A 165 0.95 -4.83 -38.58
CA ALA A 165 2.24 -4.61 -39.22
C ALA A 165 2.85 -5.94 -39.69
#